data_AF-A0A9D5N6N9-F1
#
_entry.id   AF-A0A9D5N6N9-F1
#
_cell.length_a   1.000
_cell.length_b   1.000
_cell.length_c   1.000
_cell.angle_alpha   90.00
_cell.angle_beta   90.00
_cell.angle_gamma   90.00
#
_symmetry.space_group_name_H-M   'P 1'
#
loop_
_entity.id
_entity.type
_entity.pdbx_description
1 polymer ?
#
loop_
_entity_poly.entity_id
_entity_poly.type
_entity_poly.pdbx_seq_one_letter_code
_entity_poly.pdbx_strand_id
1 'polypeptide(L)' 'MKVYEFGKENEKNFVMFQCAVEPWWVFKASAEEMAKDYHVYLMIADGHDELGTEFVSLE' A
#
# COMPACT_ATOMS: atom_id res chain seq x y z
N MET A 1 -5.80 -9.18 2.05
CA MET A 1 -4.83 -8.10 1.78
C MET A 1 -5.51 -6.97 1.02
N LYS A 2 -5.31 -5.70 1.40
CA LYS A 2 -5.88 -4.53 0.71
C LYS A 2 -4.78 -3.81 -0.09
N VAL A 3 -5.11 -3.32 -1.29
CA VAL A 3 -4.17 -2.58 -2.15
C VAL A 3 -4.73 -1.22 -2.46
N TYR A 4 -3.94 -0.17 -2.22
CA TYR A 4 -4.21 1.19 -2.65
C TYR A 4 -3.32 1.50 -3.85
N GLU A 5 -3.91 2.10 -4.89
CA GLU A 5 -3.21 2.41 -6.13
C GLU A 5 -3.15 3.91 -6.38
N PHE A 6 -2.00 4.38 -6.85
CA PHE A 6 -1.75 5.79 -7.19
C PHE A 6 -1.00 5.88 -8.53
N GLY A 7 -1.22 6.95 -9.30
CA GLY A 7 -0.52 7.18 -10.58
C GLY A 7 -0.76 6.10 -11.63
N LYS A 8 -2.02 5.70 -11.84
CA LYS A 8 -2.43 4.57 -12.71
C LYS A 8 -2.02 4.73 -14.18
N GLU A 9 -1.74 5.95 -14.59
CA GLU A 9 -1.31 6.35 -15.92
C GLU A 9 0.20 6.14 -16.17
N ASN A 10 0.99 5.90 -15.12
CA ASN A 10 2.43 5.73 -15.25
C ASN A 10 2.80 4.30 -15.67
N GLU A 11 3.80 4.18 -16.55
CA GLU A 11 4.22 2.87 -17.10
C GLU A 11 5.07 2.05 -16.12
N LYS A 12 5.81 2.71 -15.23
CA LYS A 12 6.75 2.06 -14.31
C LYS A 12 6.08 1.70 -13.00
N ASN A 13 6.13 0.43 -12.62
CA ASN A 13 5.53 -0.04 -11.37
C ASN A 13 6.45 0.22 -10.17
N PHE A 14 5.87 0.62 -9.04
CA PHE A 14 6.55 0.75 -7.76
C PHE A 14 5.72 0.09 -6.66
N VAL A 15 6.33 -0.80 -5.88
CA VAL A 15 5.63 -1.56 -4.85
C VAL A 15 6.07 -1.08 -3.47
N MET A 16 5.10 -0.68 -2.65
CA MET A 16 5.30 -0.30 -1.27
C MET A 16 4.71 -1.37 -0.35
N PHE A 17 5.53 -1.84 0.59
CA PHE A 17 5.13 -2.78 1.63
C PHE A 17 5.42 -2.14 2.98
N GLN A 18 4.41 -2.07 3.84
CA GLN A 18 4.55 -1.56 5.20
C GLN A 18 5.25 -2.57 6.12
N CYS A 19 5.88 -2.07 7.19
CA CYS A 19 6.39 -2.92 8.26
C CYS A 19 5.27 -3.20 9.29
N ALA A 20 5.59 -3.93 10.35
CA ALA A 20 4.62 -4.35 11.36
C ALA A 20 3.98 -3.15 12.10
N VAL A 21 2.67 -3.23 12.33
CA VAL A 21 1.85 -2.28 13.13
C VAL A 21 1.69 -0.88 12.51
N GLU A 22 2.10 -0.68 11.26
CA GLU A 22 1.94 0.61 10.58
C GLU A 22 0.63 0.65 9.78
N PRO A 23 -0.23 1.69 9.92
CA PRO A 23 -1.44 1.81 9.12
C PRO A 23 -1.17 2.48 7.77
N TRP A 24 -2.03 2.22 6.78
CA TRP A 24 -1.84 2.67 5.40
C TRP A 24 -1.68 4.20 5.25
N TRP A 25 -2.39 4.99 6.06
CA TRP A 25 -2.41 6.45 5.93
C TRP A 25 -1.07 7.12 6.26
N VAL A 26 -0.17 6.44 6.99
CA VAL A 26 1.19 6.93 7.24
C VAL A 26 2.02 6.95 5.96
N PHE A 27 1.73 6.05 5.01
CA PHE A 27 2.46 5.96 3.75
C PHE A 27 1.84 6.78 2.62
N LYS A 28 0.66 7.36 2.83
CA LYS A 28 -0.09 8.05 1.79
C LYS A 28 0.74 9.15 1.12
N ALA A 29 1.38 10.01 1.91
CA ALA A 29 2.19 11.11 1.37
C ALA A 29 3.38 10.60 0.52
N SER A 30 4.05 9.54 0.98
CA SER A 30 5.13 8.90 0.22
C SER A 30 4.62 8.25 -1.06
N ALA A 31 3.46 7.59 -1.01
CA ALA A 31 2.83 6.98 -2.19
C ALA A 31 2.43 8.05 -3.23
N GLU A 32 1.87 9.18 -2.78
CA GLU A 32 1.54 10.32 -3.65
C GLU A 32 2.77 10.97 -4.28
N GLU A 33 3.89 11.04 -3.56
CA GLU A 33 5.16 11.55 -4.12
C GLU A 33 5.72 10.61 -5.18
N MET A 34 5.77 9.31 -4.90
CA MET A 34 6.22 8.29 -5.86
C MET A 34 5.28 8.21 -7.08
N ALA A 35 3.99 8.49 -6.90
CA ALA A 35 3.00 8.46 -7.97
C ALA A 35 3.20 9.51 -9.06
N LYS A 36 4.14 10.47 -8.88
CA LYS A 36 4.50 11.41 -9.95
C LYS A 36 5.24 10.73 -11.09
N ASP A 37 5.98 9.66 -10.81
CA ASP A 37 6.85 8.97 -11.77
C ASP A 37 6.49 7.48 -11.94
N TYR A 38 5.67 6.91 -11.05
CA TYR A 38 5.38 5.48 -10.97
C TYR A 38 3.89 5.17 -10.78
N HIS A 39 3.45 4.00 -11.23
CA HIS A 39 2.20 3.38 -10.79
C HIS A 39 2.48 2.65 -9.49
N VAL A 40 2.01 3.23 -8.39
CA VAL A 40 2.32 2.79 -7.04
C VAL A 40 1.25 1.82 -6.54
N TYR A 41 1.70 0.68 -6.02
CA TYR A 41 0.89 -0.29 -5.29
C TYR A 41 1.30 -0.24 -3.82
N LEU A 42 0.45 0.33 -2.97
CA LEU A 42 0.61 0.30 -1.52
C LEU A 42 -0.17 -0.90 -0.96
N MET A 43 0.57 -1.95 -0.60
CA MET A 43 0.01 -3.19 -0.07
C MET A 43 -0.13 -3.12 1.46
N ILE A 44 -1.34 -3.44 1.93
CA ILE A 44 -1.69 -3.49 3.35
C ILE A 44 -2.01 -4.94 3.70
N ALA A 45 -1.18 -5.50 4.57
CA ALA A 45 -1.41 -6.83 5.12
C ALA A 45 -2.73 -6.87 5.89
N ASP A 46 -3.39 -8.02 5.90
CA ASP A 46 -4.53 -8.26 6.79
C ASP A 46 -4.11 -8.01 8.25
N GLY A 47 -5.03 -7.62 9.13
CA GLY A 47 -4.67 -7.17 10.49
C GLY A 47 -4.29 -5.69 10.60
N HIS A 48 -3.95 -5.03 9.49
CA HIS A 48 -3.46 -3.66 9.49
C HIS A 48 -4.34 -2.69 8.71
N ASP A 49 -5.49 -3.16 8.23
CA ASP A 49 -6.49 -2.32 7.61
C ASP A 49 -7.52 -1.80 8.63
N GLU A 50 -8.34 -0.84 8.18
CA GLU A 50 -9.39 -0.24 9.01
C GLU A 50 -10.51 -1.22 9.38
N LEU A 51 -10.53 -2.40 8.78
CA LEU A 51 -11.58 -3.40 8.96
C LEU A 51 -11.32 -4.31 10.16
N GLY A 52 -10.13 -4.22 10.79
CA GLY A 52 -9.77 -5.07 11.93
C GLY A 52 -9.79 -6.56 11.57
N THR A 53 -9.55 -6.87 10.30
CA THR A 53 -9.49 -8.26 9.81
C THR A 53 -8.35 -8.99 10.50
N GLU A 54 -8.51 -10.26 10.89
CA GLU A 54 -7.37 -11.02 11.41
C GLU A 54 -6.40 -11.37 10.28
N PHE A 55 -5.10 -11.18 10.53
CA PHE A 55 -4.07 -11.70 9.64
C PHE A 55 -4.01 -13.23 9.75
N VAL A 56 -4.44 -13.93 8.69
CA VAL A 56 -4.52 -15.40 8.68
C VAL A 56 -3.36 -16.08 7.95
N SER A 57 -2.83 -15.51 6.87
CA SER A 57 -1.65 -16.03 6.16
C SER A 57 -1.06 -15.04 5.14
N LEU A 58 0.13 -15.36 4.64
CA LEU A 58 0.87 -14.65 3.57
C LEU A 58 0.84 -15.44 2.23
N GLU A 59 -0.04 -16.43 2.10
CA GLU A 59 -0.08 -17.39 0.96
C GLU A 59 -0.44 -16.73 -0.38
#